data_AF-A0ABD1SUT8-F1
#
_entry.id   AF-A0ABD1SUT8-F1
#
_cell.length_a   1.000
_cell.length_b   1.000
_cell.length_c   1.000
_cell.angle_alpha   90.00
_cell.angle_beta   90.00
_cell.angle_gamma   90.00
#
_symmetry.space_group_name_H-M   'P 1'
#
loop_
_entity.id
_entity.type
_entity.pdbx_description
1 polymer ?
#
loop_
_entity_poly.entity_id
_entity_poly.type
_entity_poly.pdbx_seq_one_letter_code
_entity_poly.pdbx_strand_id
1 'polypeptide(L)'
;MATIVQKISNKSLSTAGQTFTFDSIADIESTQIDIFQLIGAPLVENCLAGFNSSVFAYGQTGSGKTYTIWGASNASLEECDQQGLTPRVCQRLFERINEEQERHADKQLVYMCRCSFLEIYNEQITDLLDRSKKNFQVKEANWELAASWTGDQLSDHLQDGGG
;
A
#
# COMPACT_ATOMS: atom_id res chain seq x y z
N MET A 1 34.99 16.57 0.60
CA MET A 1 34.41 15.72 -0.48
C MET A 1 33.55 16.61 -1.35
N ALA A 2 33.74 16.60 -2.67
CA ALA A 2 32.87 17.38 -3.58
C ALA A 2 31.51 16.67 -3.67
N THR A 3 30.44 17.35 -3.28
CA THR A 3 29.09 16.79 -3.36
C THR A 3 28.68 16.68 -4.82
N ILE A 4 28.59 15.44 -5.31
CA ILE A 4 28.25 15.12 -6.71
C ILE A 4 26.81 15.54 -7.05
N VAL A 5 25.95 15.64 -6.04
CA VAL A 5 24.53 16.01 -6.17
C VAL A 5 24.23 17.25 -5.33
N GLN A 6 23.61 18.26 -5.92
CA GLN A 6 23.21 19.50 -5.24
C GLN A 6 21.69 19.66 -5.30
N LYS A 7 21.05 19.85 -4.15
CA LYS A 7 19.63 20.23 -4.09
C LYS A 7 19.51 21.70 -4.45
N ILE A 8 18.91 22.00 -5.61
CA ILE A 8 18.66 23.37 -6.06
C ILE A 8 17.37 23.91 -5.41
N SER A 9 16.37 23.04 -5.28
CA SER A 9 15.08 23.36 -4.67
C SER A 9 14.44 22.09 -4.10
N ASN A 10 13.25 22.20 -3.49
CA ASN A 10 12.46 21.05 -3.04
C ASN A 10 11.97 20.14 -4.17
N LYS A 11 12.15 20.57 -5.44
CA LYS A 11 11.70 19.84 -6.63
C LYS A 11 12.80 19.67 -7.69
N SER A 12 14.03 20.14 -7.42
CA SER A 12 15.11 20.07 -8.42
C SER A 12 16.46 19.69 -7.81
N LEU A 13 17.13 18.72 -8.44
CA LEU A 13 18.50 18.30 -8.16
C LEU A 13 19.41 18.63 -9.34
N SER A 14 20.67 18.99 -9.07
CA SER A 14 21.72 19.10 -10.08
C SER A 14 22.82 18.09 -9.83
N THR A 15 23.26 17.41 -10.88
CA THR A 15 24.42 16.52 -10.88
C THR A 15 25.13 16.59 -12.22
N ALA A 16 26.46 16.66 -12.21
CA ALA A 16 27.30 16.76 -13.40
C ALA A 16 26.84 17.85 -14.42
N GLY A 17 26.34 18.98 -13.92
CA GLY A 17 25.86 20.09 -14.75
C GLY A 17 24.45 19.90 -15.35
N GLN A 18 23.78 18.79 -15.08
CA GLN A 18 22.40 18.52 -15.50
C GLN A 18 21.42 18.70 -14.34
N THR A 19 20.27 19.31 -14.63
CA THR A 19 19.19 19.52 -13.65
C THR A 19 18.05 18.54 -13.89
N PHE A 20 17.57 17.90 -12.84
CA PHE A 20 16.46 16.95 -12.83
C PHE A 20 15.35 17.48 -11.95
N THR A 21 14.10 17.38 -12.43
CA THR A 21 12.91 17.85 -11.71
C THR A 21 12.03 16.69 -11.27
N PHE A 22 11.46 16.80 -10.07
CA PHE A 22 10.60 15.79 -9.47
C PHE A 22 9.40 16.47 -8.79
N ASP A 23 8.35 15.72 -8.49
CA ASP A 23 7.22 16.23 -7.71
C ASP A 23 7.64 16.65 -6.30
N SER A 24 8.57 15.92 -5.70
CA SER A 24 9.15 16.17 -4.38
C SER A 24 10.49 15.47 -4.23
N ILE A 25 11.37 16.03 -3.41
CA ILE A 25 12.67 15.46 -3.07
C ILE A 25 12.76 15.31 -1.55
N ALA A 26 12.88 14.06 -1.10
CA ALA A 26 13.29 13.73 0.26
C ALA A 26 14.83 13.67 0.30
N ASP A 27 15.44 14.50 1.14
CA ASP A 27 16.89 14.51 1.37
C ASP A 27 17.26 13.71 2.63
N ILE A 28 18.52 13.78 3.04
CA ILE A 28 19.04 13.00 4.17
C ILE A 28 18.42 13.37 5.53
N GLU A 29 17.83 14.56 5.64
CA GLU A 29 17.14 15.02 6.85
C GLU A 29 15.67 14.57 6.86
N SER A 30 15.17 14.05 5.73
CA SER A 30 13.79 13.58 5.61
C SER A 30 13.61 12.28 6.39
N THR A 31 12.64 12.26 7.28
CA THR A 31 12.35 11.13 8.15
C THR A 31 11.35 10.15 7.52
N GLN A 32 11.23 8.96 8.11
CA GLN A 32 10.20 7.99 7.70
C GLN A 32 8.77 8.53 7.83
N ILE A 33 8.51 9.41 8.81
CA ILE A 33 7.20 10.05 8.95
C ILE A 33 6.96 11.07 7.83
N ASP A 34 7.97 11.82 7.40
CA ASP A 34 7.84 12.75 6.27
C ASP A 34 7.47 12.01 4.97
N ILE A 35 8.10 10.87 4.71
CA ILE A 35 7.76 10.02 3.56
C ILE A 35 6.32 9.51 3.65
N PHE A 36 5.88 9.09 4.84
CA PHE A 36 4.51 8.68 5.06
C PHE A 36 3.51 9.82 4.83
N GLN A 37 3.76 11.02 5.33
CA GLN A 37 2.87 12.16 5.12
C GLN A 37 2.78 12.54 3.64
N LEU A 38 3.91 12.49 2.94
CA LEU A 38 3.99 12.83 1.52
C LEU A 38 3.29 11.81 0.61
N ILE A 39 3.42 10.52 0.89
CA ILE A 39 3.00 9.43 -0.02
C ILE A 39 1.91 8.56 0.61
N GLY A 40 2.10 8.13 1.86
CA GLY A 40 1.27 7.15 2.53
C GLY A 40 -0.11 7.68 2.94
N ALA A 41 -0.19 8.89 3.49
CA ALA A 41 -1.47 9.47 3.90
C ALA A 41 -2.42 9.67 2.70
N PRO A 42 -2.01 10.29 1.58
CA PRO A 42 -2.87 10.39 0.39
C PRO A 42 -3.29 9.02 -0.18
N LEU A 43 -2.42 8.02 -0.08
CA LEU A 43 -2.71 6.66 -0.53
C LEU A 43 -3.88 6.04 0.25
N VAL A 44 -3.90 6.19 1.57
CA VAL A 44 -4.99 5.70 2.42
C VAL A 44 -6.30 6.39 2.08
N GLU A 45 -6.29 7.72 1.91
CA GLU A 45 -7.49 8.48 1.53
C GLU A 45 -8.05 8.03 0.18
N ASN A 46 -7.18 7.86 -0.83
CA ASN A 46 -7.57 7.38 -2.15
C ASN A 46 -8.18 5.97 -2.09
N CYS A 47 -7.56 5.07 -1.31
CA CYS A 47 -8.05 3.71 -1.13
C CYS A 47 -9.46 3.68 -0.51
N LEU A 48 -9.70 4.47 0.53
CA LEU A 48 -11.01 4.56 1.18
C LEU A 48 -12.07 5.27 0.33
N ALA A 49 -11.65 6.14 -0.58
CA ALA A 49 -12.52 6.73 -1.60
C ALA A 49 -12.86 5.76 -2.75
N GLY A 50 -12.33 4.52 -2.72
CA GLY A 50 -12.59 3.49 -3.72
C GLY A 50 -11.65 3.49 -4.93
N PHE A 51 -10.54 4.23 -4.86
CA PHE A 51 -9.54 4.28 -5.92
C PHE A 51 -8.39 3.31 -5.68
N ASN A 52 -7.90 2.70 -6.77
CA ASN A 52 -6.68 1.89 -6.73
C ASN A 52 -5.46 2.79 -6.54
N SER A 53 -4.55 2.39 -5.65
CA SER A 53 -3.29 3.09 -5.41
C SER A 53 -2.12 2.11 -5.44
N SER A 54 -1.02 2.52 -6.07
CA SER A 54 0.18 1.69 -6.25
C SER A 54 1.44 2.50 -5.93
N VAL A 55 2.37 1.88 -5.19
CA VAL A 55 3.67 2.49 -4.85
C VAL A 55 4.78 1.55 -5.28
N PHE A 56 5.81 2.11 -5.90
CA PHE A 56 7.01 1.41 -6.32
C PHE A 56 8.24 2.05 -5.67
N ALA A 57 9.14 1.21 -5.15
CA ALA A 57 10.48 1.64 -4.75
C ALA A 57 11.50 1.13 -5.77
N TYR A 58 12.22 2.05 -6.41
CA TYR A 58 13.20 1.75 -7.45
C TYR A 58 14.57 2.34 -7.12
N GLY A 59 15.64 1.65 -7.53
CA GLY A 59 17.02 2.05 -7.29
C GLY A 59 17.98 0.88 -7.19
N GLN A 60 19.28 1.15 -7.23
CA GLN A 60 20.32 0.11 -7.11
C GLN A 60 20.34 -0.58 -5.73
N THR A 61 21.01 -1.72 -5.62
CA THR A 61 21.22 -2.39 -4.31
C THR A 61 21.94 -1.42 -3.35
N GLY A 62 21.48 -1.38 -2.09
CA GLY A 62 21.98 -0.46 -1.08
C GLY A 62 21.39 0.97 -1.14
N SER A 63 20.50 1.28 -2.08
CA SER A 63 19.91 2.63 -2.20
C SER A 63 18.79 2.96 -1.20
N GLY A 64 18.48 2.06 -0.25
CA GLY A 64 17.45 2.30 0.77
C GLY A 64 16.03 1.85 0.43
N LYS A 65 15.75 1.20 -0.71
CA LYS A 65 14.40 0.71 -1.09
C LYS A 65 13.66 -0.02 0.04
N THR A 66 14.31 -1.04 0.63
CA THR A 66 13.72 -1.84 1.72
C THR A 66 13.51 -1.00 2.98
N TYR A 67 14.45 -0.09 3.28
CA TYR A 67 14.33 0.82 4.42
C TYR A 67 13.14 1.78 4.26
N THR A 68 12.95 2.39 3.09
CA THR A 68 11.81 3.27 2.84
C THR A 68 10.47 2.52 2.95
N ILE A 69 10.37 1.33 2.35
CA ILE A 69 9.11 0.57 2.29
C ILE A 69 8.78 -0.13 3.61
N TRP A 70 9.74 -0.82 4.22
CA TRP A 70 9.52 -1.65 5.41
C TRP A 70 10.10 -1.07 6.70
N GLY A 71 11.12 -0.23 6.61
CA GLY A 71 11.83 0.34 7.76
C GLY A 71 13.12 -0.42 8.09
N ALA A 72 13.68 -0.13 9.26
CA ALA A 72 14.81 -0.91 9.79
C ALA A 72 14.38 -2.36 10.11
N SER A 73 15.30 -3.33 10.02
CA SER A 73 15.01 -4.77 10.12
C SER A 73 14.32 -5.22 11.42
N ASN A 74 14.33 -4.40 12.47
CA ASN A 74 13.67 -4.62 13.76
C ASN A 74 12.48 -3.68 14.02
N ALA A 75 12.20 -2.74 13.13
CA ALA A 75 11.14 -1.75 13.28
C ALA A 75 9.73 -2.32 13.05
N SER A 76 9.62 -3.48 12.42
CA SER A 76 8.32 -4.09 12.10
C SER A 76 7.56 -4.64 13.32
N LEU A 77 8.22 -4.80 14.48
CA LEU A 77 7.65 -5.44 15.66
C LEU A 77 7.38 -4.47 16.82
N GLU A 78 7.97 -3.27 16.81
CA GLU A 78 7.74 -2.23 17.82
C GLU A 78 7.41 -0.91 17.12
N GLU A 79 6.46 -0.15 17.69
CA GLU A 79 6.17 1.21 17.25
C GLU A 79 7.41 2.08 17.46
N CYS A 80 8.18 2.28 16.39
CA CYS A 80 9.38 3.10 16.42
C CYS A 80 9.42 4.06 15.24
N ASP A 81 10.16 5.14 15.39
CA ASP A 81 10.29 6.18 14.36
C ASP A 81 10.89 5.65 13.04
N GLN A 82 11.53 4.48 13.09
CA GLN A 82 12.18 3.83 11.96
C GLN A 82 11.25 2.92 11.14
N GLN A 83 9.94 2.89 11.44
CA GLN A 83 8.97 2.13 10.66
C GLN A 83 8.85 2.65 9.22
N GLY A 84 8.77 1.70 8.28
CA GLY A 84 8.59 1.92 6.85
C GLY A 84 7.26 2.57 6.46
N LEU A 85 7.11 2.81 5.16
CA LEU A 85 5.85 3.24 4.56
C LEU A 85 4.73 2.20 4.75
N THR A 86 4.99 0.92 4.47
CA THR A 86 4.00 -0.16 4.53
C THR A 86 3.35 -0.34 5.91
N PRO A 87 4.10 -0.51 7.03
CA PRO A 87 3.48 -0.66 8.34
C PRO A 87 2.64 0.57 8.73
N ARG A 88 3.12 1.79 8.42
CA ARG A 88 2.39 3.05 8.70
C ARG A 88 1.11 3.18 7.88
N VAL A 89 1.14 2.80 6.60
CA VAL A 89 -0.05 2.79 5.73
C VAL A 89 -1.07 1.79 6.24
N CYS A 90 -0.66 0.57 6.61
CA CYS A 90 -1.57 -0.44 7.17
C CYS A 90 -2.21 0.06 8.47
N GLN A 91 -1.42 0.61 9.40
CA GLN A 91 -1.93 1.17 10.64
C GLN A 91 -2.95 2.29 10.37
N ARG A 92 -2.58 3.28 9.55
CA ARG A 92 -3.47 4.41 9.24
C ARG A 92 -4.74 3.97 8.55
N LEU A 93 -4.67 2.96 7.67
CA LEU A 93 -5.86 2.41 7.00
C LEU A 93 -6.87 1.88 8.03
N PHE A 94 -6.42 1.09 9.00
CA PHE A 94 -7.32 0.56 10.03
C PHE A 94 -7.84 1.65 10.97
N GLU A 95 -7.02 2.63 11.36
CA GLU A 95 -7.47 3.80 12.11
C GLU A 95 -8.58 4.55 11.36
N ARG A 96 -8.37 4.82 10.06
CA ARG A 96 -9.36 5.51 9.23
C ARG A 96 -10.64 4.71 9.06
N ILE A 97 -10.56 3.38 8.92
CA ILE A 97 -11.75 2.51 8.87
C ILE A 97 -12.57 2.68 10.15
N ASN A 98 -11.93 2.66 11.32
CA ASN A 98 -12.62 2.85 12.60
C ASN A 98 -13.27 4.25 12.69
N GLU A 99 -12.54 5.31 12.31
CA GLU A 99 -13.07 6.69 12.27
C GLU A 99 -14.31 6.80 11.35
N GLU A 100 -14.30 6.13 10.19
CA GLU A 100 -15.44 6.12 9.27
C GLU A 100 -16.64 5.35 9.83
N GLN A 101 -16.40 4.23 10.50
CA GLN A 101 -17.46 3.44 11.15
C GLN A 101 -18.13 4.23 12.28
N GLU A 102 -17.35 4.96 13.09
CA GLU A 102 -17.90 5.82 14.14
C GLU A 102 -18.69 6.99 13.55
N ARG A 103 -18.17 7.63 12.50
CA ARG A 103 -18.81 8.79 11.87
C ARG A 103 -20.12 8.46 11.17
N HIS A 104 -20.23 7.25 10.61
CA HIS A 104 -21.41 6.76 9.91
C HIS A 104 -22.05 5.57 10.64
N ALA A 105 -22.12 5.64 11.97
CA ALA A 105 -22.71 4.60 12.82
C ALA A 105 -24.18 4.29 12.45
N ASP A 106 -24.88 5.23 11.84
CA ASP A 106 -26.23 5.09 11.29
C ASP A 106 -26.30 4.22 10.04
N LYS A 107 -25.20 4.09 9.28
CA LYS A 107 -25.16 3.43 7.96
C LYS A 107 -24.68 1.98 7.97
N GLN A 108 -24.33 1.42 9.13
CA GLN A 108 -23.92 0.01 9.27
C GLN A 108 -22.86 -0.42 8.23
N LEU A 109 -21.77 0.35 8.09
CA LEU A 109 -20.72 0.06 7.12
C LEU A 109 -19.93 -1.20 7.49
N VAL A 110 -19.82 -2.15 6.55
CA VAL A 110 -19.03 -3.37 6.67
C VAL A 110 -17.77 -3.27 5.82
N TYR A 111 -16.60 -3.38 6.45
CA TYR A 111 -15.31 -3.37 5.77
C TYR A 111 -14.72 -4.77 5.70
N MET A 112 -14.19 -5.16 4.53
CA MET A 112 -13.47 -6.42 4.33
C MET A 112 -12.08 -6.13 3.79
N CYS A 113 -11.05 -6.34 4.61
CA CYS A 113 -9.66 -6.19 4.21
C CYS A 113 -9.08 -7.54 3.79
N ARG A 114 -8.48 -7.60 2.58
CA ARG A 114 -7.75 -8.78 2.09
C ARG A 114 -6.31 -8.37 1.78
N CYS A 115 -5.36 -9.21 2.18
CA CYS A 115 -3.94 -8.98 1.92
C CYS A 115 -3.36 -10.17 1.16
N SER A 116 -2.39 -9.90 0.29
CA SER A 116 -1.60 -10.91 -0.41
C SER A 116 -0.16 -10.41 -0.46
N PHE A 117 0.79 -11.30 -0.20
CA PHE A 117 2.21 -10.94 -0.24
C PHE A 117 2.94 -11.88 -1.20
N LEU A 118 3.29 -11.36 -2.37
CA LEU A 118 3.82 -12.16 -3.47
C LEU A 118 5.24 -11.72 -3.82
N GLU A 119 6.07 -12.69 -4.16
CA GLU A 119 7.39 -12.48 -4.75
C GLU A 119 7.38 -12.92 -6.21
N ILE A 120 7.96 -12.11 -7.09
CA ILE A 120 8.24 -12.47 -8.47
C ILE A 120 9.76 -12.61 -8.61
N TYR A 121 10.22 -13.83 -8.81
CA TYR A 121 11.64 -14.13 -9.00
C TYR A 121 11.80 -15.10 -10.17
N ASN A 122 12.65 -14.74 -11.13
CA ASN A 122 12.86 -15.53 -12.35
C ASN A 122 11.55 -15.93 -13.05
N GLU A 123 10.65 -14.95 -13.22
CA GLU A 123 9.30 -15.12 -13.80
C GLU A 123 8.37 -16.09 -13.03
N GLN A 124 8.79 -16.57 -11.85
CA GLN A 124 7.96 -17.39 -10.99
C GLN A 124 7.34 -16.54 -9.88
N ILE A 125 6.03 -16.69 -9.70
CA ILE A 125 5.27 -16.04 -8.64
C ILE A 125 5.15 -17.00 -7.46
N THR A 126 5.60 -16.56 -6.28
CA THR A 126 5.54 -17.31 -5.02
C THR A 126 4.75 -16.53 -3.98
N ASP A 127 3.85 -17.20 -3.26
CA ASP A 127 3.17 -16.61 -2.11
C ASP A 127 4.07 -16.66 -0.88
N LEU A 128 4.34 -15.50 -0.28
CA LEU A 128 5.20 -15.35 0.88
C LEU A 128 4.47 -15.63 2.20
N LEU A 129 3.13 -15.59 2.21
CA LEU A 129 2.30 -15.97 3.36
C LEU A 129 2.10 -17.49 3.44
N ASP A 130 2.03 -18.15 2.28
CA ASP A 130 1.92 -19.60 2.17
C ASP A 130 2.93 -20.16 1.16
N ARG A 131 4.14 -20.47 1.65
CA ARG A 131 5.26 -20.93 0.82
C ARG A 131 5.03 -22.30 0.16
N SER A 132 3.95 -23.01 0.50
CA SER A 132 3.54 -24.22 -0.20
C SER A 132 2.97 -23.92 -1.59
N LYS A 133 2.45 -22.70 -1.80
CA LYS A 133 1.86 -22.25 -3.06
C LYS A 133 2.92 -21.54 -3.92
N LYS A 134 3.28 -22.19 -5.03
CA LYS A 134 4.25 -21.70 -6.01
C LYS A 134 3.66 -21.71 -7.41
N ASN A 135 4.27 -20.96 -8.32
CA ASN A 135 3.93 -20.90 -9.74
C ASN A 135 2.49 -20.43 -9.99
N PHE A 136 2.09 -19.33 -9.35
CA PHE A 136 0.81 -18.71 -9.69
C PHE A 136 0.81 -18.30 -11.17
N GLN A 137 -0.29 -18.64 -11.85
CA GLN A 137 -0.56 -18.15 -13.19
C GLN A 137 -1.37 -16.87 -13.08
N VAL A 138 -0.95 -15.83 -13.80
CA VAL A 138 -1.77 -14.64 -14.01
C VAL A 138 -2.95 -15.06 -14.87
N LYS A 139 -4.16 -14.82 -14.37
CA LYS A 139 -5.41 -15.09 -15.07
C LYS A 139 -6.23 -13.81 -15.08
N GLU A 140 -6.85 -13.51 -16.22
CA GLU A 140 -7.85 -12.46 -16.29
C GLU A 140 -9.13 -12.95 -15.63
N ALA A 141 -9.66 -12.16 -14.70
CA ALA A 141 -10.97 -12.44 -14.13
C ALA A 141 -12.04 -12.06 -15.16
N ASN A 142 -12.92 -13.01 -15.49
CA ASN A 142 -14.13 -12.68 -16.24
C ASN A 142 -15.12 -12.02 -15.27
N TRP A 143 -15.21 -10.70 -15.33
CA TRP A 143 -16.01 -9.88 -14.43
C TRP A 143 -17.52 -10.17 -14.54
N GLU A 144 -17.99 -10.65 -15.70
CA GLU A 144 -19.39 -11.07 -15.90
C GLU A 144 -19.74 -12.30 -15.05
N LEU A 145 -18.79 -13.21 -14.87
CA LEU A 145 -18.97 -14.37 -13.99
C LEU A 145 -18.82 -13.99 -12.52
N ALA A 146 -17.87 -13.10 -12.16
CA ALA A 146 -17.65 -12.71 -10.76
C ALA A 146 -18.85 -11.98 -10.14
N ALA A 147 -19.57 -11.17 -10.94
CA ALA A 147 -20.79 -10.50 -10.52
C ALA A 147 -21.94 -11.46 -10.18
N SER A 148 -22.00 -12.63 -10.83
CA SER A 148 -23.02 -13.65 -10.55
C SER A 148 -22.83 -14.34 -9.19
N TRP A 149 -21.60 -14.35 -8.64
CA TRP A 149 -21.31 -14.93 -7.32
C TRP A 149 -21.65 -14.00 -6.16
N THR A 150 -21.80 -12.70 -6.41
CA THR A 150 -22.10 -11.70 -5.38
C THR A 150 -23.60 -11.35 -5.29
N GLY A 151 -24.42 -11.84 -6.23
CA GLY A 151 -25.78 -11.33 -6.44
C GLY A 151 -26.95 -12.12 -5.83
N ASP A 152 -26.81 -13.42 -5.50
CA ASP A 152 -28.00 -14.31 -5.45
C ASP A 152 -28.06 -15.32 -4.27
N GLN A 153 -27.56 -14.99 -3.07
CA GLN A 153 -27.73 -15.88 -1.89
C GLN A 153 -28.30 -15.21 -0.63
N LEU A 154 -29.14 -14.18 -0.77
CA LEU A 154 -29.78 -13.52 0.38
C LEU A 154 -31.32 -13.40 0.31
N SER A 155 -31.99 -14.10 -0.60
CA SER A 155 -33.46 -14.08 -0.71
C SER A 155 -34.21 -15.39 -0.39
N ASP A 156 -33.52 -16.52 -0.16
CA ASP A 156 -34.23 -17.82 -0.08
C ASP A 156 -34.61 -18.30 1.33
N HIS A 157 -34.64 -17.42 2.34
CA HIS A 157 -35.02 -17.80 3.72
C HIS A 157 -36.14 -16.96 4.35
N LEU A 158 -37.12 -16.51 3.57
CA LEU A 158 -38.39 -16.00 4.11
C LEU A 158 -39.58 -16.28 3.18
N GLN A 159 -40.05 -17.53 3.12
CA GLN A 159 -41.48 -17.90 3.04
C GLN A 159 -41.63 -19.42 2.88
N ASP A 160 -41.86 -20.12 4.00
CA ASP A 160 -43.01 -21.03 4.03
C ASP A 160 -43.38 -21.34 5.49
N GLY A 161 -44.53 -20.82 5.89
CA GLY A 161 -45.04 -20.83 7.26
C GLY A 161 -46.39 -20.12 7.29
N GLY A 162 -47.40 -20.71 6.66
CA GLY A 162 -48.78 -20.23 6.72
C GLY A 162 -49.67 -20.82 5.64
N GLY A 163 -50.37 -21.91 5.97
CA GLY A 163 -51.38 -22.56 5.14
C GLY A 163 -51.75 -23.92 5.69
#